data_AF-A0A950EF95-F1
#
_entry.id   AF-A0A950EF95-F1
#
_cell.length_a   1.000
_cell.length_b   1.000
_cell.length_c   1.000
_cell.angle_alpha   90.00
_cell.angle_beta   90.00
_cell.angle_gamma   90.00
#
_symmetry.space_group_name_H-M   'P 1'
#
loop_
_entity.id
_entity.type
_entity.pdbx_description
1 polymer ?
#
loop_
_entity_poly.entity_id
_entity_poly.type
_entity_poly.pdbx_seq_one_letter_code
_entity_poly.pdbx_strand_id
1 'polypeptide(L)'
;QFDIRALSTDLARIEAAVVEVYDYVDSLLAQGPDPSSLLGALQAAETEGERLSHVECVNLAVNVLAGAIDTTQSQLSHAVHLFALEPEQWAMLSRSSDLVPAAVTEVLRVEPVTPFTARLCLEDIEYTDVVFPAGTIVAICAERANREAGEGFDIAVDHDGRLLTFGAGPHYCLGANLARAELEEALGFLAPRMPGLRLDGPVGFGGIEGIYGVEALPVRWSSTD
;
A
#
# COMPACT_ATOMS: atom_id res chain seq x y z
N GLN A 1 -7.32 -7.04 -6.73
CA GLN A 1 -6.39 -6.18 -7.48
C GLN A 1 -6.70 -6.34 -8.96
N PHE A 2 -6.71 -5.26 -9.75
CA PHE A 2 -7.00 -5.31 -11.19
C PHE A 2 -5.71 -5.56 -11.97
N ASP A 3 -5.20 -6.79 -11.96
CA ASP A 3 -4.15 -7.24 -12.88
C ASP A 3 -4.83 -7.96 -14.06
N ILE A 4 -5.03 -7.23 -15.15
CA ILE A 4 -5.79 -7.70 -16.32
C ILE A 4 -5.05 -8.86 -16.97
N ARG A 5 -3.71 -8.78 -16.99
CA ARG A 5 -2.88 -9.82 -17.57
C ARG A 5 -3.04 -11.12 -16.79
N ALA A 6 -2.83 -11.10 -15.47
CA ALA A 6 -2.96 -12.29 -14.63
C ALA A 6 -4.39 -12.87 -14.68
N LEU A 7 -5.42 -12.02 -14.67
CA LEU A 7 -6.81 -12.48 -14.82
C LEU A 7 -7.07 -13.17 -16.16
N SER A 8 -6.34 -12.80 -17.23
CA SER A 8 -6.47 -13.41 -18.55
C SER A 8 -5.65 -14.70 -18.73
N THR A 9 -4.54 -14.86 -17.98
CA THR A 9 -3.61 -15.99 -18.16
C THR A 9 -3.65 -17.03 -17.06
N ASP A 10 -4.04 -16.66 -15.84
CA ASP A 10 -3.84 -17.46 -14.63
C ASP A 10 -5.14 -17.68 -13.82
N LEU A 11 -6.31 -17.47 -14.42
CA LEU A 11 -7.61 -17.48 -13.73
C LEU A 11 -7.81 -18.69 -12.83
N ALA A 12 -7.58 -19.91 -13.33
CA ALA A 12 -7.77 -21.14 -12.55
C ALA A 12 -6.85 -21.22 -11.32
N ARG A 13 -5.61 -20.69 -11.43
CA ARG A 13 -4.68 -20.61 -10.30
C ARG A 13 -5.14 -19.57 -9.28
N ILE A 14 -5.62 -18.43 -9.74
CA ILE A 14 -6.16 -17.35 -8.89
C ILE A 14 -7.37 -17.87 -8.12
N GLU A 15 -8.32 -18.53 -8.80
CA GLU A 15 -9.50 -19.13 -8.16
C GLU A 15 -9.13 -20.16 -7.10
N ALA A 16 -8.18 -21.05 -7.40
CA ALA A 16 -7.68 -22.02 -6.42
C ALA A 16 -7.05 -21.33 -5.20
N ALA A 17 -6.18 -20.34 -5.42
CA ALA A 17 -5.54 -19.59 -4.33
C ALA A 17 -6.56 -18.82 -3.46
N VAL A 18 -7.61 -18.26 -4.07
CA VAL A 18 -8.71 -17.63 -3.34
C VAL A 18 -9.40 -18.64 -2.43
N VAL A 19 -9.75 -19.82 -2.95
CA VAL A 19 -10.35 -20.88 -2.12
C VAL A 19 -9.44 -21.26 -0.95
N GLU A 20 -8.15 -21.47 -1.21
CA GLU A 20 -7.17 -21.82 -0.17
C GLU A 20 -7.07 -20.77 0.94
N VAL A 21 -7.05 -19.48 0.59
CA VAL A 21 -7.00 -18.38 1.58
C VAL A 21 -8.30 -18.31 2.39
N TYR A 22 -9.46 -18.50 1.75
CA TYR A 22 -10.74 -18.54 2.44
C TYR A 22 -10.82 -19.72 3.42
N ASP A 23 -10.43 -20.92 2.99
CA ASP A 23 -10.41 -22.13 3.83
C ASP A 23 -9.45 -21.97 5.02
N TYR A 24 -8.30 -21.32 4.80
CA TYR A 24 -7.34 -21.01 5.86
C TYR A 24 -7.95 -20.08 6.92
N VAL A 25 -8.55 -18.97 6.50
CA VAL A 25 -9.18 -18.01 7.41
C VAL A 25 -10.38 -18.61 8.14
N ASP A 26 -11.21 -19.39 7.43
CA ASP A 26 -12.33 -20.13 8.02
C ASP A 26 -11.84 -21.05 9.13
N SER A 27 -10.77 -21.81 8.86
CA SER A 27 -10.15 -22.70 9.83
C SER A 27 -9.58 -21.95 11.04
N LEU A 28 -8.99 -20.77 10.86
CA LEU A 28 -8.50 -19.94 11.97
C LEU A 28 -9.65 -19.44 12.86
N LEU A 29 -10.75 -18.99 12.26
CA LEU A 29 -11.91 -18.50 12.99
C LEU A 29 -12.62 -19.64 13.73
N ALA A 30 -12.72 -20.82 13.13
CA ALA A 30 -13.32 -22.01 13.73
C ALA A 30 -12.54 -22.55 14.94
N GLN A 31 -11.22 -22.33 14.98
CA GLN A 31 -10.36 -22.70 16.11
C GLN A 31 -10.58 -21.86 17.36
N GLY A 32 -11.29 -20.72 17.26
CA GLY A 32 -11.48 -19.80 18.37
C GLY A 32 -10.20 -18.98 18.61
N PRO A 33 -9.93 -17.94 17.81
CA PRO A 33 -8.72 -17.12 17.93
C PRO A 33 -8.66 -16.43 19.30
N ASP A 34 -7.44 -16.07 19.71
CA ASP A 34 -7.22 -15.29 20.94
C ASP A 34 -8.11 -14.04 20.93
N PRO A 35 -8.94 -13.79 21.97
CA PRO A 35 -9.79 -12.61 22.05
C PRO A 35 -9.05 -11.26 21.92
N SER A 36 -7.75 -11.23 22.24
CA SER A 36 -6.89 -10.05 22.10
C SER A 36 -6.32 -9.87 20.69
N SER A 37 -6.44 -10.88 19.82
CA SER A 37 -6.04 -10.80 18.42
C SER A 37 -7.06 -10.02 17.59
N LEU A 38 -6.63 -9.56 16.40
CA LEU A 38 -7.54 -8.90 15.45
C LEU A 38 -8.75 -9.78 15.09
N LEU A 39 -8.55 -11.09 14.89
CA LEU A 39 -9.65 -12.01 14.54
C LEU A 39 -10.60 -12.22 15.72
N GLY A 40 -10.09 -12.28 16.95
CA GLY A 40 -10.91 -12.34 18.16
C GLY A 40 -11.73 -11.07 18.35
N ALA A 41 -11.11 -9.90 18.16
CA ALA A 41 -11.80 -8.62 18.18
C ALA A 41 -12.88 -8.50 17.09
N LEU A 42 -12.61 -9.00 15.89
CA LEU A 42 -13.57 -9.03 14.78
C LEU A 42 -14.79 -9.90 15.10
N GLN A 43 -14.58 -11.11 15.66
CA GLN A 43 -15.68 -12.00 16.07
C GLN A 43 -16.53 -11.41 17.21
N ALA A 44 -15.90 -10.65 18.10
CA ALA A 44 -16.57 -10.02 19.23
C ALA A 44 -17.23 -8.67 18.86
N ALA A 45 -16.97 -8.13 17.66
CA ALA A 45 -17.48 -6.84 17.24
C ALA A 45 -19.01 -6.85 17.18
N GLU A 46 -19.63 -5.87 17.83
CA GLU A 46 -21.08 -5.68 17.88
C GLU A 46 -21.39 -4.20 17.67
N THR A 47 -22.30 -3.89 16.75
CA THR A 47 -22.75 -2.53 16.47
C THR A 47 -24.27 -2.53 16.42
N GLU A 48 -24.90 -1.63 17.17
CA GLU A 48 -26.37 -1.53 17.26
C GLU A 48 -27.07 -2.84 17.67
N GLY A 49 -26.37 -3.70 18.42
CA GLY A 49 -26.87 -5.01 18.86
C GLY A 49 -26.72 -6.12 17.82
N GLU A 50 -26.15 -5.83 16.65
CA GLU A 50 -25.86 -6.78 15.59
C GLU A 50 -24.39 -7.18 15.59
N ARG A 51 -24.13 -8.46 15.33
CA ARG A 51 -22.79 -9.01 15.17
C ARG A 51 -22.60 -9.46 13.75
N LEU A 52 -21.34 -9.46 13.32
CA LEU A 52 -20.96 -10.05 12.05
C LEU A 52 -21.30 -11.55 12.06
N SER A 53 -21.92 -12.01 10.99
CA SER A 53 -22.03 -13.44 10.71
C SER A 53 -20.64 -14.03 10.49
N HIS A 54 -20.54 -15.36 10.63
CA HIS A 54 -19.27 -16.06 10.40
C HIS A 54 -18.71 -15.80 8.99
N VAL A 55 -19.58 -15.77 7.97
CA VAL A 55 -19.19 -15.47 6.58
C VAL A 55 -18.66 -14.05 6.43
N GLU A 56 -19.25 -13.07 7.11
CA GLU A 56 -18.76 -11.68 7.11
C GLU A 56 -17.41 -11.56 7.82
N CYS A 57 -17.21 -12.27 8.93
CA CYS A 57 -15.91 -12.36 9.61
C CYS A 57 -14.83 -12.93 8.69
N VAL A 58 -15.12 -14.04 7.99
CA VAL A 58 -14.19 -14.63 7.01
C VAL A 58 -13.85 -13.62 5.91
N ASN A 59 -14.86 -13.01 5.29
CA ASN A 59 -14.65 -12.02 4.22
C ASN A 59 -13.82 -10.82 4.66
N LEU A 60 -14.10 -10.25 5.84
CA LEU A 60 -13.36 -9.11 6.36
C LEU A 60 -11.92 -9.48 6.71
N ALA A 61 -11.69 -10.65 7.32
CA ALA A 61 -10.36 -11.14 7.62
C ALA A 61 -9.53 -11.37 6.35
N VAL A 62 -10.11 -11.99 5.31
CA VAL A 62 -9.45 -12.15 4.01
C VAL A 62 -9.13 -10.78 3.38
N ASN A 63 -10.05 -9.82 3.43
CA ASN A 63 -9.81 -8.46 2.92
C ASN A 63 -8.67 -7.74 3.65
N VAL A 64 -8.57 -7.91 4.97
CA VAL A 64 -7.45 -7.35 5.74
C VAL A 64 -6.13 -7.99 5.30
N LEU A 65 -6.07 -9.33 5.19
CA LEU A 65 -4.85 -10.03 4.77
C LEU A 65 -4.41 -9.59 3.36
N ALA A 66 -5.35 -9.55 2.42
CA ALA A 66 -5.09 -9.10 1.05
C ALA A 66 -4.62 -7.65 0.97
N GLY A 67 -5.10 -6.79 1.87
CA GLY A 67 -4.72 -5.38 1.92
C GLY A 67 -3.42 -5.10 2.68
N ALA A 68 -3.01 -5.96 3.61
CA ALA A 68 -1.94 -5.66 4.57
C ALA A 68 -0.55 -6.19 4.18
N ILE A 69 -0.47 -7.30 3.45
CA ILE A 69 0.81 -7.98 3.20
C ILE A 69 1.56 -7.31 2.05
N ASP A 70 1.01 -7.42 0.84
CA ASP A 70 1.72 -7.04 -0.38
C ASP A 70 1.92 -5.52 -0.49
N THR A 71 0.99 -4.72 0.06
CA THR A 71 1.01 -3.25 -0.04
C THR A 71 2.18 -2.67 0.74
N THR A 72 2.29 -2.97 2.04
CA THR A 72 3.33 -2.39 2.90
C THR A 72 4.72 -2.94 2.54
N GLN A 73 4.82 -4.23 2.21
CA GLN A 73 6.07 -4.82 1.69
C GLN A 73 6.56 -4.09 0.44
N SER A 74 5.67 -3.89 -0.53
CA SER A 74 6.01 -3.18 -1.76
C SER A 74 6.36 -1.73 -1.47
N GLN A 75 5.60 -1.07 -0.58
CA GLN A 75 5.81 0.35 -0.29
C GLN A 75 7.16 0.60 0.38
N LEU A 76 7.60 -0.29 1.27
CA LEU A 76 8.94 -0.22 1.85
C LEU A 76 10.01 -0.43 0.78
N SER A 77 9.80 -1.36 -0.15
CA SER A 77 10.74 -1.61 -1.24
C SER A 77 10.87 -0.40 -2.16
N HIS A 78 9.76 0.26 -2.51
CA HIS A 78 9.76 1.51 -3.26
C HIS A 78 10.40 2.66 -2.48
N ALA A 79 10.19 2.75 -1.16
CA ALA A 79 10.87 3.72 -0.31
C ALA A 79 12.40 3.58 -0.41
N VAL A 80 12.92 2.36 -0.22
CA VAL A 80 14.36 2.06 -0.30
C VAL A 80 14.89 2.34 -1.70
N HIS A 81 14.14 2.00 -2.74
CA HIS A 81 14.49 2.31 -4.13
C HIS A 81 14.65 3.81 -4.35
N LEU A 82 13.67 4.61 -3.93
CA LEU A 82 13.68 6.07 -4.10
C LEU A 82 14.86 6.70 -3.34
N PHE A 83 15.11 6.29 -2.10
CA PHE A 83 16.28 6.76 -1.34
C PHE A 83 17.63 6.29 -1.91
N ALA A 84 17.68 5.12 -2.56
CA ALA A 84 18.88 4.66 -3.24
C ALA A 84 19.20 5.47 -4.51
N LEU A 85 18.18 6.11 -5.12
CA LEU A 85 18.33 7.07 -6.21
C LEU A 85 18.67 8.49 -5.72
N GLU A 86 18.33 8.80 -4.47
CA GLU A 86 18.50 10.12 -3.84
C GLU A 86 19.41 10.06 -2.59
N PRO A 87 20.74 9.81 -2.75
CA PRO A 87 21.64 9.59 -1.61
C PRO A 87 21.72 10.77 -0.62
N GLU A 88 21.48 11.99 -1.09
CA GLU A 88 21.47 13.19 -0.24
C GLU A 88 20.28 13.17 0.73
N GLN A 89 19.09 12.81 0.22
CA GLN A 89 17.88 12.62 1.03
C GLN A 89 18.07 11.48 2.05
N TRP A 90 18.68 10.36 1.64
CA TRP A 90 18.98 9.26 2.54
C TRP A 90 19.98 9.64 3.64
N ALA A 91 21.02 10.37 3.29
CA ALA A 91 22.01 10.86 4.24
C ALA A 91 21.43 11.92 5.19
N MET A 92 20.45 12.71 4.73
CA MET A 92 19.71 13.63 5.59
C MET A 92 18.85 12.87 6.60
N LEU A 93 18.07 11.88 6.15
CA LEU A 93 17.24 11.05 7.02
C LEU A 93 18.08 10.29 8.06
N SER A 94 19.25 9.77 7.69
CA SER A 94 20.14 9.04 8.61
C SER A 94 20.70 9.90 9.74
N ARG A 95 20.71 11.23 9.59
CA ARG A 95 21.18 12.19 10.61
C ARG A 95 20.05 12.82 11.42
N SER A 96 18.79 12.61 11.05
CA SER A 96 17.66 13.33 11.64
C SER A 96 16.43 12.44 11.67
N SER A 97 16.26 11.70 12.76
CA SER A 97 15.09 10.84 13.00
C SER A 97 13.77 11.60 12.99
N ASP A 98 13.78 12.90 13.31
CA ASP A 98 12.58 13.73 13.32
C ASP A 98 11.99 13.95 11.91
N LEU A 99 12.76 13.66 10.85
CA LEU A 99 12.28 13.70 9.46
C LEU A 99 11.59 12.42 9.00
N VAL A 100 11.59 11.35 9.81
CA VAL A 100 11.02 10.05 9.42
C VAL A 100 9.54 10.14 9.02
N PRO A 101 8.65 10.83 9.76
CA PRO A 101 7.24 10.96 9.34
C PRO A 101 7.07 11.74 8.02
N ALA A 102 7.89 12.78 7.82
CA ALA A 102 7.88 13.56 6.58
C ALA A 102 8.39 12.73 5.41
N ALA A 103 9.46 11.96 5.60
CA ALA A 103 10.00 11.02 4.63
C ALA A 103 8.97 9.98 4.18
N VAL A 104 8.22 9.40 5.13
CA VAL A 104 7.16 8.44 4.80
C VAL A 104 6.06 9.09 3.97
N THR A 105 5.62 10.28 4.38
CA THR A 105 4.60 11.04 3.63
C THR A 105 5.07 11.35 2.21
N GLU A 106 6.32 11.76 2.05
CA GLU A 106 6.91 12.12 0.77
C GLU A 106 7.11 10.91 -0.15
N VAL A 107 7.56 9.77 0.39
CA VAL A 107 7.61 8.49 -0.35
C VAL A 107 6.23 8.10 -0.87
N LEU A 108 5.21 8.15 -0.01
CA LEU A 108 3.85 7.81 -0.39
C LEU A 108 3.28 8.78 -1.44
N ARG A 109 3.72 10.04 -1.43
CA ARG A 109 3.31 11.08 -2.39
C ARG A 109 3.92 10.82 -3.76
N VAL A 110 5.24 10.61 -3.80
CA VAL A 110 5.96 10.42 -5.05
C VAL A 110 5.70 9.04 -5.62
N GLU A 111 5.82 7.96 -4.85
CA GLU A 111 5.78 6.59 -5.37
C GLU A 111 4.78 5.70 -4.60
N PRO A 112 3.47 5.95 -4.76
CA PRO A 112 2.44 5.11 -4.17
C PRO A 112 2.36 3.74 -4.86
N VAL A 113 2.33 2.66 -4.07
CA VAL A 113 2.23 1.29 -4.62
C VAL A 113 0.88 0.93 -5.19
N THR A 114 -0.16 1.72 -4.93
CA THR A 114 -1.46 1.60 -5.60
C THR A 114 -1.69 2.85 -6.45
N PRO A 115 -0.98 2.99 -7.59
CA PRO A 115 -1.01 4.23 -8.38
C PRO A 115 -2.38 4.49 -9.00
N PHE A 116 -3.17 3.43 -9.23
CA PHE A 116 -4.51 3.50 -9.80
C PHE A 116 -5.54 2.80 -8.93
N THR A 117 -6.73 3.40 -8.83
CA THR A 117 -7.89 2.76 -8.22
C THR A 117 -9.10 2.86 -9.14
N ALA A 118 -9.72 1.73 -9.46
CA ALA A 118 -10.89 1.69 -10.32
C ALA A 118 -12.20 2.08 -9.58
N ARG A 119 -13.10 2.75 -10.30
CA ARG A 119 -14.49 3.04 -9.90
C ARG A 119 -15.42 2.74 -11.09
N LEU A 120 -16.66 2.40 -10.79
CA LEU A 120 -17.73 2.23 -11.79
C LEU A 120 -18.67 3.44 -11.71
N CYS A 121 -18.88 4.14 -12.82
CA CYS A 121 -19.89 5.18 -12.94
C CYS A 121 -21.28 4.54 -12.84
N LEU A 122 -22.05 4.86 -11.80
CA LEU A 122 -23.42 4.35 -11.63
C LEU A 122 -24.44 5.13 -12.46
N GLU A 123 -24.10 6.35 -12.84
CA GLU A 123 -24.85 7.27 -13.68
C GLU A 123 -23.87 8.05 -14.57
N ASP A 124 -24.38 8.86 -15.49
CA ASP A 124 -23.55 9.75 -16.30
C ASP A 124 -22.90 10.81 -15.41
N ILE A 125 -21.57 10.94 -15.48
CA ILE A 125 -20.78 11.91 -14.71
C ILE A 125 -20.13 12.89 -15.67
N GLU A 126 -20.33 14.20 -15.46
CA GLU A 126 -19.60 15.25 -16.19
C GLU A 126 -18.45 15.78 -15.31
N TYR A 127 -17.22 15.71 -15.81
CA TYR A 127 -16.04 16.23 -15.12
C TYR A 127 -15.06 16.85 -16.11
N THR A 128 -14.67 18.11 -15.87
CA THR A 128 -13.76 18.90 -16.74
C THR A 128 -14.18 18.81 -18.21
N ASP A 129 -15.46 19.09 -18.49
CA ASP A 129 -16.06 19.06 -19.84
C ASP A 129 -16.02 17.69 -20.55
N VAL A 130 -15.76 16.60 -19.81
CA VAL A 130 -15.82 15.21 -20.28
C VAL A 130 -16.98 14.49 -19.63
N VAL A 131 -17.82 13.85 -20.44
CA VAL A 131 -18.91 12.98 -19.98
C VAL A 131 -18.41 11.54 -19.88
N PHE A 132 -18.54 10.94 -18.71
CA PHE A 132 -18.33 9.54 -18.41
C PHE A 132 -19.70 8.86 -18.30
N PRO A 133 -20.15 8.09 -19.30
CA PRO A 133 -21.46 7.46 -19.26
C PRO A 133 -21.59 6.44 -18.12
N ALA A 134 -22.82 6.18 -17.68
CA ALA A 134 -23.14 5.09 -16.76
C ALA A 134 -22.54 3.75 -17.26
N GLY A 135 -21.97 2.97 -16.35
CA GLY A 135 -21.28 1.71 -16.65
C GLY A 135 -19.79 1.87 -17.03
N THR A 136 -19.29 3.10 -17.16
CA THR A 136 -17.87 3.34 -17.43
C THR A 136 -17.01 2.96 -16.22
N ILE A 137 -15.93 2.21 -16.45
CA ILE A 137 -14.88 2.00 -15.44
C ILE A 137 -13.86 3.14 -15.57
N VAL A 138 -13.69 3.91 -14.51
CA VAL A 138 -12.72 5.01 -14.42
C VAL A 138 -11.59 4.62 -13.48
N ALA A 139 -10.35 4.77 -13.92
CA ALA A 139 -9.17 4.60 -13.08
C ALA A 139 -8.72 5.95 -12.54
N ILE A 140 -8.80 6.13 -11.22
CA ILE A 140 -8.29 7.32 -10.53
C ILE A 140 -6.78 7.16 -10.35
N CYS A 141 -6.00 8.08 -10.92
CA CYS A 141 -4.53 8.07 -10.82
C CYS A 141 -4.06 8.88 -9.60
N ALA A 142 -3.82 8.19 -8.48
CA ALA A 142 -3.32 8.83 -7.26
C ALA A 142 -1.88 9.34 -7.44
N GLU A 143 -1.05 8.63 -8.20
CA GLU A 143 0.35 9.02 -8.46
C GLU A 143 0.44 10.42 -9.09
N ARG A 144 -0.29 10.68 -10.18
CA ARG A 144 -0.29 12.01 -10.81
C ARG A 144 -0.90 13.07 -9.91
N ALA A 145 -2.04 12.76 -9.28
CA ALA A 145 -2.73 13.73 -8.41
C ALA A 145 -1.87 14.16 -7.21
N ASN A 146 -1.14 13.23 -6.60
CA ASN A 146 -0.22 13.53 -5.49
C ASN A 146 0.98 14.41 -5.90
N ARG A 147 1.40 14.33 -7.17
CA ARG A 147 2.55 15.08 -7.70
C ARG A 147 2.19 16.45 -8.26
N GLU A 148 0.92 16.83 -8.29
CA GLU A 148 0.51 18.20 -8.67
C GLU A 148 1.11 19.28 -7.75
N ALA A 149 1.38 18.94 -6.48
CA ALA A 149 2.06 19.81 -5.53
C ALA A 149 3.59 19.92 -5.76
N GLY A 150 4.17 19.09 -6.62
CA GLY A 150 5.60 19.07 -6.95
C GLY A 150 6.07 17.71 -7.49
N GLU A 151 6.94 17.71 -8.51
CA GLU A 151 7.42 16.46 -9.15
C GLU A 151 8.68 15.87 -8.47
N GLY A 152 9.41 16.65 -7.65
CA GLY A 152 10.63 16.20 -6.98
C GLY A 152 10.36 15.32 -5.76
N PHE A 153 11.42 14.65 -5.26
CA PHE A 153 11.43 13.95 -3.97
C PHE A 153 12.24 14.76 -2.96
N ASP A 154 11.57 15.39 -1.99
CA ASP A 154 12.23 16.15 -0.93
C ASP A 154 11.55 16.01 0.43
N ILE A 155 12.18 15.27 1.34
CA ILE A 155 11.61 14.99 2.67
C ILE A 155 11.65 16.20 3.61
N ALA A 156 12.32 17.29 3.21
CA ALA A 156 12.37 18.54 3.96
C ALA A 156 11.27 19.53 3.56
N VAL A 157 10.55 19.26 2.46
CA VAL A 157 9.46 20.10 1.97
C VAL A 157 8.13 19.56 2.48
N ASP A 158 7.35 20.43 3.13
CA ASP A 158 5.96 20.15 3.44
C ASP A 158 5.10 20.57 2.23
N HIS A 159 4.47 19.58 1.60
CA HIS A 159 3.58 19.82 0.46
C HIS A 159 2.14 20.00 0.96
N ASP A 160 1.57 21.17 0.70
CA ASP A 160 0.15 21.43 0.95
C ASP A 160 -0.72 20.51 0.06
N GLY A 161 -1.61 19.73 0.69
CA GLY A 161 -2.57 18.90 -0.04
C GLY A 161 -2.94 17.61 0.67
N ARG A 162 -4.09 17.04 0.31
CA ARG A 162 -4.49 15.73 0.81
C ARG A 162 -3.83 14.64 -0.05
N LEU A 163 -2.99 13.83 0.58
CA LEU A 163 -2.43 12.62 -0.02
C LEU A 163 -3.54 11.61 -0.38
N LEU A 164 -3.59 11.20 -1.65
CA LEU A 164 -4.59 10.26 -2.18
C LEU A 164 -4.12 8.80 -2.22
N THR A 165 -2.90 8.51 -1.77
CA THR A 165 -2.30 7.16 -1.71
C THR A 165 -3.17 6.17 -0.94
N PHE A 166 -3.90 6.64 0.07
CA PHE A 166 -4.81 5.82 0.88
C PHE A 166 -6.28 5.95 0.45
N GLY A 167 -6.55 6.53 -0.72
CA GLY A 167 -7.87 6.81 -1.21
C GLY A 167 -8.61 7.88 -0.40
N ALA A 168 -9.94 7.86 -0.49
CA ALA A 168 -10.82 8.83 0.19
C ALA A 168 -12.23 8.24 0.41
N GLY A 169 -13.02 8.93 1.23
CA GLY A 169 -14.42 8.57 1.50
C GLY A 169 -14.56 7.31 2.35
N PRO A 170 -15.67 6.56 2.20
CA PRO A 170 -15.95 5.35 2.99
C PRO A 170 -14.91 4.23 2.84
N HIS A 171 -14.12 4.26 1.76
CA HIS A 171 -13.07 3.29 1.48
C HIS A 171 -11.66 3.86 1.75
N TYR A 172 -11.53 4.91 2.54
CA TYR A 172 -10.22 5.34 3.02
C TYR A 172 -9.53 4.17 3.73
N CYS A 173 -8.26 3.94 3.41
CA CYS A 173 -7.54 2.74 3.83
C CYS A 173 -7.59 2.53 5.35
N LEU A 174 -8.15 1.39 5.77
CA LEU A 174 -8.22 0.98 7.17
C LEU A 174 -6.82 0.85 7.79
N GLY A 175 -5.85 0.38 7.02
CA GLY A 175 -4.46 0.18 7.43
C GLY A 175 -3.58 1.42 7.36
N ALA A 176 -4.11 2.61 7.02
CA ALA A 176 -3.31 3.79 6.71
C ALA A 176 -2.36 4.22 7.84
N ASN A 177 -2.78 4.07 9.10
CA ASN A 177 -1.94 4.40 10.26
C ASN A 177 -0.89 3.33 10.53
N LEU A 178 -1.26 2.05 10.36
CA LEU A 178 -0.34 0.93 10.54
C LEU A 178 0.76 0.95 9.47
N ALA A 179 0.38 1.13 8.20
CA ALA A 179 1.34 1.24 7.09
C ALA A 179 2.34 2.39 7.32
N ARG A 180 1.88 3.55 7.81
CA ARG A 180 2.78 4.65 8.18
C ARG A 180 3.73 4.25 9.29
N ALA A 181 3.21 3.70 10.40
CA ALA A 181 4.03 3.29 11.52
C ALA A 181 5.10 2.24 11.12
N GLU A 182 4.73 1.25 10.29
CA GLU A 182 5.67 0.25 9.80
C GLU A 182 6.78 0.87 8.92
N LEU A 183 6.41 1.79 8.01
CA LEU A 183 7.39 2.50 7.19
C LEU A 183 8.27 3.42 8.03
N GLU A 184 7.71 4.12 9.01
CA GLU A 184 8.44 5.01 9.92
C GLU A 184 9.48 4.21 10.72
N GLU A 185 9.07 3.10 11.34
CA GLU A 185 9.97 2.21 12.07
C GLU A 185 11.05 1.63 11.15
N ALA A 186 10.68 1.15 9.97
CA ALA A 186 11.62 0.58 9.02
C ALA A 186 12.66 1.62 8.55
N LEU A 187 12.22 2.80 8.10
CA LEU A 187 13.12 3.84 7.62
C LEU A 187 13.98 4.42 8.75
N GLY A 188 13.40 4.66 9.92
CA GLY A 188 14.12 5.11 11.11
C GLY A 188 15.18 4.11 11.59
N PHE A 189 14.92 2.81 11.41
CA PHE A 189 15.88 1.75 11.71
C PHE A 189 16.98 1.64 10.65
N LEU A 190 16.62 1.63 9.36
CA LEU A 190 17.52 1.35 8.24
C LEU A 190 18.45 2.52 7.91
N ALA A 191 17.95 3.76 7.88
CA ALA A 191 18.70 4.95 7.48
C ALA A 191 20.06 5.11 8.19
N PRO A 192 20.16 5.06 9.53
CA PRO A 192 21.44 5.17 10.23
C PRO A 192 22.36 3.94 10.06
N ARG A 193 21.83 2.79 9.63
CA ARG A 193 22.56 1.50 9.54
C ARG A 193 23.00 1.14 8.14
N MET A 194 22.48 1.83 7.13
CA MET A 194 22.86 1.63 5.72
C MET A 194 23.48 2.90 5.12
N PRO A 195 24.61 3.40 5.66
CA PRO A 195 25.23 4.61 5.16
C PRO A 195 25.68 4.43 3.70
N GLY A 196 25.41 5.43 2.86
CA GLY A 196 25.79 5.38 1.45
C GLY A 196 25.02 4.33 0.63
N LEU A 197 23.77 4.06 1.03
CA LEU A 197 22.81 3.28 0.24
C LEU A 197 22.77 3.76 -1.21
N ARG A 198 22.84 2.81 -2.14
CA ARG A 198 22.70 3.01 -3.59
C ARG A 198 22.34 1.70 -4.26
N LEU A 199 21.82 1.78 -5.48
CA LEU A 199 21.56 0.61 -6.31
C LEU A 199 22.86 -0.14 -6.66
N ASP A 200 22.78 -1.48 -6.71
CA ASP A 200 23.90 -2.37 -7.06
C ASP A 200 23.54 -3.32 -8.22
N GLY A 201 22.64 -2.89 -9.09
CA GLY A 201 22.19 -3.68 -10.23
C GLY A 201 20.84 -3.21 -10.78
N PRO A 202 20.32 -3.90 -11.81
CA PRO A 202 18.99 -3.62 -12.36
C PRO A 202 17.91 -3.96 -11.32
N VAL A 203 16.90 -3.09 -11.23
CA VAL A 203 15.72 -3.31 -10.40
C VAL A 203 14.68 -4.11 -11.18
N GLY A 204 14.12 -5.14 -10.56
CA GLY A 204 13.02 -5.92 -11.10
C GLY A 204 11.70 -5.38 -10.58
N PHE A 205 10.96 -4.65 -11.41
CA PHE A 205 9.62 -4.16 -11.07
C PHE A 205 8.55 -5.14 -11.53
N GLY A 206 7.51 -5.29 -10.72
CA GLY A 206 6.28 -5.98 -11.09
C GLY A 206 5.37 -5.13 -11.98
N GLY A 207 4.18 -5.64 -12.26
CA GLY A 207 3.13 -4.88 -12.95
C GLY A 207 2.67 -3.67 -12.14
N ILE A 208 2.34 -2.57 -12.82
CA ILE A 208 1.72 -1.38 -12.21
C ILE A 208 0.20 -1.56 -11.99
N GLU A 209 -0.33 -2.69 -12.47
CA GLU A 209 -1.73 -3.07 -12.39
C GLU A 209 -2.00 -3.69 -11.01
N GLY A 210 -2.84 -3.06 -10.18
CA GLY A 210 -3.07 -3.51 -8.82
C GLY A 210 -2.04 -2.95 -7.83
N ILE A 211 -1.17 -3.81 -7.29
CA ILE A 211 -0.06 -3.39 -6.43
C ILE A 211 1.21 -3.34 -7.25
N TYR A 212 1.80 -2.16 -7.34
CA TYR A 212 3.10 -1.94 -7.93
C TYR A 212 4.17 -2.49 -6.98
N GLY A 213 4.66 -3.69 -7.30
CA GLY A 213 5.64 -4.41 -6.50
C GLY A 213 7.06 -4.29 -7.04
N VAL A 214 8.03 -4.62 -6.19
CA VAL A 214 9.45 -4.78 -6.54
C VAL A 214 9.85 -6.24 -6.31
N GLU A 215 10.09 -6.97 -7.38
CA GLU A 215 10.50 -8.38 -7.35
C GLU A 215 11.96 -8.54 -6.92
N ALA A 216 12.83 -7.59 -7.29
CA ALA A 216 14.23 -7.57 -6.89
C ALA A 216 14.77 -6.14 -6.80
N LEU A 217 15.41 -5.82 -5.67
CA LEU A 217 16.06 -4.53 -5.44
C LEU A 217 17.52 -4.72 -5.00
N PRO A 218 18.46 -4.92 -5.94
CA PRO A 218 19.87 -5.03 -5.60
C PRO A 218 20.39 -3.69 -5.06
N VAL A 219 20.86 -3.67 -3.81
CA VAL A 219 21.42 -2.48 -3.17
C VAL A 219 22.74 -2.78 -2.47
N ARG A 220 23.57 -1.75 -2.33
CA ARG A 220 24.80 -1.79 -1.55
C ARG A 220 24.89 -0.55 -0.67
N TRP A 221 25.52 -0.73 0.48
CA TRP A 221 25.82 0.34 1.43
C TRP A 221 27.22 0.10 2.03
N SER A 222 27.75 1.11 2.72
CA SER A 222 29.02 1.01 3.44
C SER A 222 28.80 0.30 4.77
N SER A 223 29.78 -0.51 5.22
CA SER A 223 29.73 -1.10 6.56
C SER A 223 29.71 0.02 7.62
N THR A 224 28.86 -0.11 8.63
CA THR A 224 29.02 0.60 9.89
C THR A 224 30.06 -0.15 10.71
N ASP A 225 31.27 0.39 10.81
CA ASP A 225 32.28 -0.08 11.79
C ASP A 225 31.79 0.12 13.23
#